data_AF-A0A928GDM4-F1
#
_entry.id   AF-A0A928GDM4-F1
#
_cell.length_a   1.000
_cell.length_b   1.000
_cell.length_c   1.000
_cell.angle_alpha   90.00
_cell.angle_beta   90.00
_cell.angle_gamma   90.00
#
_symmetry.space_group_name_H-M   'P 1'
#
loop_
_entity.id
_entity.type
_entity.pdbx_description
1 polymer ?
#
loop_
_entity_poly.entity_id
_entity_poly.type
_entity_poly.pdbx_seq_one_letter_code
_entity_poly.pdbx_strand_id
1 'polypeptide(L)' 'MKSKLFLIIYAVVIALLAVGLVVFMCIHISKGLAGGNAKLILGAYILMIVWALMKLHTAIRSIKNYSDEKE' A
#
# COMPACT_ATOMS: atom_id res chain seq x y z
N MET A 1 18.82 -5.44 -14.45
CA MET A 1 17.68 -4.88 -15.20
C MET A 1 16.38 -5.39 -14.59
N LYS A 2 15.54 -4.55 -13.97
CA LYS A 2 14.20 -4.96 -13.55
C LYS A 2 13.29 -4.94 -14.78
N SER A 3 12.70 -6.07 -15.17
CA SER A 3 11.79 -6.09 -16.32
C SER A 3 10.51 -5.31 -15.99
N LYS A 4 9.96 -4.57 -16.96
CA LYS A 4 8.69 -3.80 -16.84
C LYS A 4 7.57 -4.61 -16.18
N LEU A 5 7.48 -5.89 -16.54
CA LEU A 5 6.51 -6.85 -16.01
C LEU A 5 6.60 -6.99 -14.49
N PHE A 6 7.81 -7.07 -13.92
CA PHE A 6 8.01 -7.17 -12.48
C PHE A 6 7.59 -5.91 -11.73
N LEU A 7 7.83 -4.73 -12.30
CA LEU A 7 7.42 -3.46 -11.69
C LEU A 7 5.89 -3.32 -11.64
N ILE A 8 5.19 -3.72 -12.70
CA ILE A 8 3.72 -3.72 -12.77
C ILE A 8 3.15 -4.71 -11.75
N ILE A 9 3.65 -5.96 -11.74
CA ILE A 9 3.20 -6.97 -10.76
C ILE A 9 3.43 -6.48 -9.34
N TYR A 10 4.60 -5.91 -9.05
CA TYR A 10 4.90 -5.32 -7.74
C TYR A 10 3.90 -4.21 -7.36
N ALA A 11 3.60 -3.29 -8.28
CA ALA A 11 2.64 -2.21 -8.04
C ALA A 11 1.23 -2.77 -7.74
N VAL A 12 0.78 -3.77 -8.50
CA VAL A 12 -0.53 -4.42 -8.30
C VAL A 12 -0.59 -5.11 -6.94
N VAL A 13 0.46 -5.83 -6.54
CA VAL A 13 0.52 -6.51 -5.23
C VAL A 13 0.47 -5.49 -4.08
N ILE A 14 1.23 -4.39 -4.19
CA ILE A 14 1.21 -3.32 -3.17
C ILE A 14 -0.17 -2.64 -3.10
N ALA A 15 -0.83 -2.43 -4.24
CA ALA A 15 -2.18 -1.87 -4.27
C ALA A 15 -3.20 -2.80 -3.58
N LEU A 16 -3.14 -4.11 -3.86
CA LEU A 16 -4.00 -5.10 -3.19
C LEU A 16 -3.75 -5.15 -1.68
N LEU A 17 -2.49 -5.08 -1.25
CA LEU A 17 -2.14 -5.00 0.17
C LEU A 17 -2.71 -3.74 0.84
N ALA A 18 -2.60 -2.58 0.18
CA ALA A 18 -3.14 -1.33 0.70
C ALA A 18 -4.67 -1.40 0.88
N VAL A 19 -5.38 -1.93 -0.13
CA VAL A 19 -6.84 -2.13 -0.05
C VAL A 19 -7.20 -3.11 1.06
N GLY A 20 -6.48 -4.23 1.16
CA GLY A 20 -6.67 -5.21 2.23
C GLY A 20 -6.50 -4.59 3.62
N LEU A 21 -5.46 -3.79 3.83
CA LEU A 21 -5.22 -3.08 5.09
C LEU A 21 -6.35 -2.11 5.45
N VAL A 22 -6.89 -1.38 4.47
CA VAL A 22 -8.02 -0.47 4.68
C VAL A 22 -9.27 -1.24 5.08
N VAL A 23 -9.62 -2.31 4.36
CA VAL A 23 -10.79 -3.15 4.69
C VAL A 23 -10.65 -3.74 6.09
N PHE A 24 -9.46 -4.25 6.42
CA PHE A 24 -9.20 -4.85 7.72
C PHE A 24 -9.27 -3.82 8.86
N MET A 25 -8.80 -2.59 8.62
CA MET A 25 -8.94 -1.45 9.52
C MET A 25 -10.43 -1.12 9.75
N CYS A 26 -11.24 -1.04 8.68
CA CYS A 26 -12.68 -0.78 8.79
C CYS A 26 -13.39 -1.86 9.61
N ILE A 27 -13.07 -3.13 9.40
CA ILE A 27 -13.63 -4.24 10.20
C ILE A 27 -13.24 -4.09 11.68
N HIS A 28 -11.98 -3.77 11.97
CA HIS A 28 -11.51 -3.60 13.35
C HIS A 28 -12.16 -2.41 14.06
N ILE A 29 -12.34 -1.29 13.37
CA ILE A 29 -13.06 -0.13 13.90
C ILE A 29 -14.53 -0.49 14.13
N SER A 30 -15.18 -1.15 13.16
CA SER A 30 -16.60 -1.53 13.22
C SER A 30 -16.90 -2.53 14.32
N LYS A 31 -15.97 -3.44 14.64
CA LYS A 31 -16.12 -4.38 15.76
C LYS A 31 -15.89 -3.75 17.13
N GLY A 32 -15.63 -2.43 17.18
CA GLY A 32 -15.37 -1.72 18.40
C GLY A 32 -14.08 -2.23 19.02
N LEU A 33 -12.93 -1.75 18.54
CA LEU A 33 -11.64 -1.89 19.22
C LEU A 33 -11.77 -1.36 20.66
N ALA A 34 -12.18 -2.24 21.56
CA ALA A 34 -12.49 -1.94 22.96
C ALA A 34 -11.22 -2.18 23.78
N GLY A 35 -10.44 -1.12 23.99
CA GLY A 35 -9.30 -1.14 24.90
C GLY A 35 -8.26 -0.07 24.59
N GLY A 36 -7.44 0.29 25.58
CA GLY A 36 -6.39 1.33 25.45
C GLY A 36 -5.43 1.13 24.26
N ASN A 37 -5.28 -0.11 23.79
CA ASN A 37 -4.42 -0.46 22.65
C ASN A 37 -5.07 -0.19 21.28
N ALA A 38 -6.36 0.15 21.23
CA ALA A 38 -7.10 0.48 20.01
C ALA A 38 -6.45 1.60 19.20
N LYS A 39 -6.00 2.65 19.90
CA LYS A 39 -5.38 3.83 19.30
C LYS A 39 -4.02 3.52 18.68
N LEU A 40 -3.25 2.64 19.32
CA LEU A 40 -1.95 2.18 18.80
C LEU A 40 -2.11 1.33 17.54
N ILE A 41 -3.07 0.40 17.55
CA ILE A 41 -3.38 -0.43 16.39
C ILE A 41 -3.88 0.43 15.21
N LEU A 42 -4.75 1.40 15.48
CA LEU A 42 -5.23 2.35 14.47
C LEU A 42 -4.08 3.19 13.88
N GLY A 43 -3.20 3.70 14.73
CA GLY A 43 -2.00 4.44 14.29
C GLY A 43 -1.08 3.57 13.41
N ALA A 44 -0.89 2.30 13.76
CA ALA A 44 -0.12 1.35 12.96
C ALA A 44 -0.77 1.09 11.58
N TYR A 45 -2.10 0.95 11.50
CA TYR A 45 -2.79 0.84 10.20
C TYR A 45 -2.55 2.07 9.33
N ILE A 46 -2.70 3.27 9.88
CA ILE A 46 -2.49 4.52 9.14
C ILE A 46 -1.05 4.60 8.62
N LEU A 47 -0.05 4.30 9.47
CA LEU A 47 1.35 4.27 9.07
C LEU A 47 1.63 3.25 7.95
N MET A 48 1.07 2.03 8.06
CA MET A 48 1.23 1.00 7.03
C MET A 48 0.56 1.38 5.70
N ILE A 49 -0.63 2.00 5.75
CA ILE A 49 -1.34 2.48 4.56
C ILE A 49 -0.53 3.60 3.88
N VAL A 50 -0.07 4.59 4.64
CA VAL A 50 0.76 5.69 4.11
C VAL A 50 2.06 5.16 3.51
N TRP A 51 2.70 4.20 4.16
CA TRP A 51 3.90 3.54 3.63
C TRP A 51 3.62 2.78 2.33
N ALA A 52 2.51 2.02 2.26
CA ALA A 52 2.10 1.31 1.06
C ALA A 52 1.83 2.26 -0.11
N LEU A 53 1.17 3.40 0.14
CA LEU A 53 0.93 4.45 -0.85
C LEU A 53 2.23 5.08 -1.36
N MET A 54 3.19 5.37 -0.47
CA MET A 54 4.51 5.87 -0.89
C MET A 54 5.26 4.86 -1.77
N LYS A 55 5.20 3.56 -1.43
CA LYS A 55 5.78 2.48 -2.25
C LYS A 55 5.10 2.37 -3.60
N LEU A 56 3.78 2.45 -3.64
CA LEU A 56 3.00 2.44 -4.87
C LEU A 56 3.35 3.62 -5.77
N HIS A 57 3.44 4.83 -5.22
CA HIS A 57 3.86 6.03 -5.95
C HIS A 57 5.26 5.86 -6.56
N THR A 58 6.20 5.31 -5.79
CA THR A 58 7.57 5.03 -6.27
C THR A 58 7.57 3.99 -7.39
N ALA A 59 6.75 2.94 -7.28
CA ALA A 59 6.60 1.93 -8.31
C ALA A 59 6.00 2.51 -9.60
N ILE A 60 4.94 3.30 -9.51
CA ILE A 60 4.32 3.99 -10.66
C ILE A 60 5.31 4.92 -11.34
N ARG A 61 6.04 5.74 -10.57
CA ARG A 61 7.09 6.63 -11.12
C ARG A 61 8.17 5.83 -11.83
N SER A 62 8.60 4.70 -11.27
CA SER A 62 9.58 3.82 -11.90
C SER A 62 9.05 3.18 -13.19
N ILE A 63 7.74 2.86 -13.27
CA ILE A 63 7.11 2.33 -14.49
C ILE A 63 7.05 3.41 -15.57
N LYS A 64 6.68 4.65 -15.19
CA LYS A 64 6.63 5.79 -16.11
C LYS A 64 8.01 6.05 -16.72
N ASN A 65 9.03 6.21 -15.88
CA ASN A 65 10.40 6.45 -16.34
C ASN A 65 10.92 5.33 -17.25
N TYR A 66 10.56 4.07 -16.98
CA TYR A 66 10.92 2.94 -17.84
C TYR A 66 10.23 3.00 -19.21
N SER A 67 9.04 3.61 -19.30
CA SER A 67 8.35 3.82 -20.58
C SER A 67 9.02 4.94 -21.38
N ASP A 68 9.37 6.04 -20.73
CA ASP A 68 9.97 7.23 -21.36
C ASP A 68 11.40 6.95 -21.90
N GLU A 69 12.17 6.03 -21.30
CA GLU A 69 13.49 5.61 -21.81
C GLU A 69 13.44 4.70 -23.06
N LYS A 70 12.25 4.23 -23.43
CA LYS A 70 12.06 3.23 -24.51
C LYS A 70 11.37 3.81 -25.75
N GLU A 71 10.97 5.08 -25.73
CA GLU A 71 10.63 5.91 -26.90
C GLU A 71 11.85 6.72 -27.36
#